data_AF-K1TDI9-F1
#
_entry.id   AF-K1TDI9-F1
#
_cell.length_a   1.000
_cell.length_b   1.000
_cell.length_c   1.000
_cell.angle_alpha   90.00
_cell.angle_beta   90.00
_cell.angle_gamma   90.00
#
_symmetry.space_group_name_H-M   'P 1'
#
loop_
_entity.id
_entity.type
_entity.pdbx_description
1 polymer ?
#
loop_
_entity_poly.entity_id
_entity_poly.type
_entity_poly.pdbx_seq_one_letter_code
_entity_poly.pdbx_strand_id
1 'polypeptide(L)'
;PILRENMKYFGYGYIKDAKELVPSIPICFYAFRLMVGVGSLLILFFALSLFLIYKKEIAQYRWFLISAIIMIPLAYIASESGWIVAEIGRQPWTIQDLLPVSAAISDIEAGSVATTFFIFLALFTTMLAVEISILVKQIKKGPEYE
;
A
#
# COMPACT_ATOMS: atom_id res chain seq x y z
N PRO A 1 -20.68 -21.76 28.98
CA PRO A 1 -22.03 -21.60 28.38
C PRO A 1 -22.28 -20.15 27.91
N ILE A 2 -22.26 -19.18 28.83
CA ILE A 2 -22.64 -17.77 28.59
C ILE A 2 -21.64 -17.05 27.65
N LEU A 3 -20.34 -17.35 27.77
CA LEU A 3 -19.31 -16.76 26.90
C LEU A 3 -19.49 -17.20 25.44
N ARG A 4 -19.69 -18.50 25.16
CA ARG A 4 -19.87 -19.01 23.79
C ARG A 4 -21.09 -18.41 23.10
N GLU A 5 -22.14 -18.13 23.86
CA GLU A 5 -23.37 -17.52 23.36
C GLU A 5 -23.19 -16.03 23.01
N ASN A 6 -22.33 -15.31 23.74
CA ASN A 6 -22.10 -13.88 23.56
C ASN A 6 -20.81 -13.53 22.79
N MET A 7 -20.02 -14.52 22.36
CA MET A 7 -18.77 -14.29 21.62
C MET A 7 -18.94 -13.38 20.40
N LYS A 8 -20.09 -13.45 19.71
CA LYS A 8 -20.39 -12.64 18.53
C LYS A 8 -20.48 -11.13 18.83
N TYR A 9 -20.79 -10.76 20.06
CA TYR A 9 -20.98 -9.37 20.49
C TYR A 9 -19.83 -8.84 21.35
N PHE A 10 -18.78 -9.65 21.55
CA PHE A 10 -17.71 -9.36 22.50
C PHE A 10 -17.00 -8.03 22.20
N GLY A 11 -16.66 -7.79 20.93
CA GLY A 11 -15.95 -6.56 20.52
C GLY A 11 -16.83 -5.30 20.58
N TYR A 12 -18.15 -5.44 20.52
CA TYR A 12 -19.09 -4.31 20.51
C TYR A 12 -19.22 -3.61 21.86
N GLY A 13 -18.83 -4.27 22.96
CA GLY A 13 -18.86 -3.66 24.30
C GLY A 13 -17.90 -2.48 24.48
N TYR A 14 -16.91 -2.32 23.61
CA TYR A 14 -15.94 -1.22 23.64
C TYR A 14 -16.34 -0.03 22.78
N ILE A 15 -17.42 -0.14 22.01
CA ILE A 15 -17.84 0.88 21.04
C ILE A 15 -18.98 1.69 21.66
N LYS A 16 -18.78 3.00 21.80
CA LYS A 16 -19.74 3.88 22.48
C LYS A 16 -20.77 4.48 21.53
N ASP A 17 -20.37 4.71 20.28
CA ASP A 17 -21.20 5.33 19.25
C ASP A 17 -21.25 4.48 17.98
N ALA A 18 -22.45 4.30 17.42
CA ALA A 18 -22.64 3.56 16.16
C ALA A 18 -21.93 4.22 14.97
N LYS A 19 -21.57 5.50 15.07
CA LYS A 19 -20.81 6.23 14.04
C LYS A 19 -19.34 5.80 13.97
N GLU A 20 -18.77 5.29 15.06
CA GLU A 20 -17.38 4.80 15.11
C GLU A 20 -17.19 3.48 14.35
N LEU A 21 -18.28 2.76 14.07
CA LEU A 21 -18.28 1.54 13.26
C LEU A 21 -18.02 1.80 11.78
N VAL A 22 -18.21 3.03 11.32
CA VAL A 22 -18.06 3.38 9.92
C VAL A 22 -16.62 3.84 9.67
N PRO A 23 -15.82 3.12 8.85
CA PRO A 23 -14.47 3.55 8.50
C PRO A 23 -14.50 4.84 7.68
N SER A 24 -13.33 5.47 7.53
CA SER A 24 -13.20 6.70 6.74
C SER A 24 -13.51 6.47 5.26
N ILE A 25 -14.77 6.70 4.87
CA ILE A 25 -15.30 6.50 3.52
C ILE A 25 -14.52 7.30 2.46
N PRO A 26 -14.20 8.60 2.65
CA PRO A 26 -13.54 9.38 1.60
C PRO A 26 -12.17 8.82 1.22
N ILE A 27 -11.37 8.38 2.21
CA ILE A 27 -10.03 7.86 1.97
C ILE A 27 -10.10 6.55 1.18
N CYS A 28 -10.94 5.61 1.62
CA CYS A 28 -11.15 4.35 0.91
C CYS A 28 -11.68 4.56 -0.51
N PHE A 29 -12.59 5.52 -0.70
CA PHE A 29 -13.21 5.84 -1.98
C PHE A 29 -12.21 6.37 -3.03
N TYR A 30 -11.29 7.26 -2.62
CA TYR A 30 -10.25 7.77 -3.52
C TYR A 30 -9.13 6.76 -3.74
N ALA A 31 -8.69 6.06 -2.69
CA ALA A 31 -7.66 5.02 -2.79
C ALA A 31 -8.11 3.88 -3.72
N PHE A 32 -9.36 3.44 -3.63
CA PHE A 32 -9.92 2.41 -4.51
C PHE A 32 -9.91 2.84 -5.99
N ARG A 33 -10.29 4.09 -6.29
CA ARG A 33 -10.25 4.61 -7.67
C ARG A 33 -8.84 4.71 -8.22
N LEU A 34 -7.90 5.16 -7.39
CA LEU A 34 -6.51 5.23 -7.78
C LEU A 34 -5.99 3.83 -8.11
N MET A 35 -6.20 2.87 -7.20
CA MET A 35 -5.82 1.46 -7.40
C MET A 35 -6.40 0.88 -8.70
N VAL A 36 -7.71 0.99 -8.90
CA VAL A 36 -8.39 0.42 -10.09
C VAL A 36 -7.98 1.17 -11.36
N GLY A 37 -7.87 2.49 -11.30
CA GLY A 37 -7.47 3.33 -12.45
C GLY A 37 -6.07 3.00 -12.93
N VAL A 38 -5.10 2.92 -12.01
CA VAL A 38 -3.72 2.57 -12.34
C VAL A 38 -3.60 1.10 -12.72
N GLY A 39 -4.30 0.18 -12.04
CA GLY A 39 -4.32 -1.24 -12.39
C GLY A 39 -4.85 -1.49 -13.80
N SER A 40 -5.94 -0.84 -14.19
CA SER A 40 -6.49 -0.92 -15.54
C SER A 40 -5.53 -0.34 -16.59
N LEU A 41 -4.87 0.78 -16.25
CA LEU A 41 -3.85 1.38 -17.09
C LEU A 41 -2.66 0.44 -17.31
N LEU A 42 -2.18 -0.24 -16.26
CA LEU A 42 -1.09 -1.22 -16.36
C LEU A 42 -1.47 -2.40 -17.26
N ILE A 43 -2.70 -2.92 -17.15
CA ILE A 43 -3.19 -3.99 -18.04
C ILE A 43 -3.16 -3.54 -19.50
N LEU A 44 -3.68 -2.34 -19.79
CA LEU A 44 -3.64 -1.76 -21.15
C LEU A 44 -2.19 -1.57 -21.63
N PHE A 45 -1.31 -1.10 -20.75
CA PHE A 45 0.09 -0.88 -21.06
C PHE A 45 0.81 -2.20 -21.42
N PHE A 46 0.59 -3.27 -20.66
CA PHE A 46 1.17 -4.58 -20.95
C PHE A 46 0.57 -5.23 -22.21
N ALA A 47 -0.73 -5.07 -22.45
CA ALA A 47 -1.35 -5.52 -23.69
C ALA A 47 -0.75 -4.82 -24.92
N LEU A 48 -0.55 -3.50 -24.84
CA LEU A 48 0.09 -2.72 -25.90
C LEU A 48 1.57 -3.09 -26.05
N SER A 49 2.28 -3.31 -24.94
CA SER A 49 3.66 -3.80 -24.92
C SER A 49 3.78 -5.10 -25.71
N LEU A 50 2.90 -6.07 -25.44
CA LEU A 50 2.91 -7.38 -26.08
C LEU A 50 2.63 -7.29 -27.59
N PHE A 51 1.71 -6.41 -27.99
CA PHE A 51 1.44 -6.14 -29.40
C PHE A 51 2.64 -5.52 -30.14
N LEU A 52 3.33 -4.55 -29.52
CA LEU A 52 4.52 -3.91 -30.09
C LEU A 52 5.73 -4.86 -30.14
N ILE A 53 5.86 -5.75 -29.16
CA ILE A 53 6.86 -6.83 -29.15
C ILE A 53 6.60 -7.77 -30.32
N TYR A 54 5.34 -8.19 -30.54
CA TYR A 54 4.98 -9.06 -31.65
C TYR A 54 5.34 -8.44 -33.02
N LYS A 55 5.16 -7.12 -33.18
CA LYS A 55 5.57 -6.38 -34.37
C LYS A 55 7.08 -6.11 -34.48
N LYS A 56 7.87 -6.38 -33.44
CA LYS A 56 9.31 -6.06 -33.33
C LYS A 56 9.64 -4.58 -33.48
N GLU A 57 8.70 -3.68 -33.19
CA GLU A 57 8.85 -2.22 -33.37
C GLU A 57 9.09 -1.46 -32.06
N ILE A 58 9.21 -2.16 -30.93
CA ILE A 58 9.22 -1.54 -29.59
C ILE A 58 10.29 -0.45 -29.42
N ALA A 59 11.45 -0.62 -30.05
CA ALA A 59 12.58 0.29 -29.95
C ALA A 59 12.40 1.58 -30.77
N GLN A 60 11.43 1.61 -31.70
CA GLN A 60 11.17 2.78 -32.54
C GLN A 60 10.41 3.88 -31.79
N TYR A 61 9.57 3.49 -30.82
CA TYR A 61 8.69 4.41 -30.10
C TYR A 61 9.33 4.90 -28.79
N ARG A 62 10.17 5.94 -28.87
CA ARG A 62 10.80 6.56 -27.69
C ARG A 62 9.81 6.98 -26.59
N TRP A 63 8.64 7.49 -26.98
CA TRP A 63 7.59 7.88 -26.02
C TRP A 63 7.07 6.68 -25.21
N PHE A 64 6.98 5.51 -25.86
CA PHE A 64 6.57 4.27 -25.20
C PHE A 64 7.60 3.81 -24.16
N LEU A 65 8.89 3.87 -24.50
CA LEU A 65 9.98 3.54 -23.57
C LEU A 65 10.01 4.48 -22.34
N ILE A 66 9.76 5.78 -22.54
CA ILE A 66 9.66 6.74 -21.43
C ILE A 66 8.43 6.42 -20.57
N SER A 67 7.29 6.09 -21.17
CA SER A 67 6.09 5.72 -20.42
C SER A 67 6.32 4.46 -19.57
N ALA A 68 7.12 3.50 -20.04
CA ALA A 68 7.49 2.31 -19.27
C ALA A 68 8.23 2.66 -17.95
N ILE A 69 9.12 3.66 -17.99
CA ILE A 69 9.83 4.14 -16.80
C ILE A 69 8.86 4.76 -15.79
N ILE A 70 7.87 5.50 -16.28
CA ILE A 70 6.83 6.13 -15.44
C ILE A 70 5.89 5.07 -14.84
N MET A 71 5.66 3.94 -15.50
CA MET A 71 4.82 2.86 -14.96
C MET A 71 5.40 2.23 -13.68
N ILE A 72 6.71 2.29 -13.46
CA ILE A 72 7.37 1.74 -12.26
C ILE A 72 6.82 2.38 -10.97
N PRO A 73 6.95 3.71 -10.75
CA PRO A 73 6.40 4.33 -9.54
C PRO A 73 4.87 4.23 -9.45
N LEU A 74 4.16 4.25 -10.59
CA LEU A 74 2.71 4.08 -10.62
C LEU A 74 2.27 2.72 -10.05
N ALA A 75 2.99 1.64 -10.37
CA ALA A 75 2.70 0.32 -9.82
C ALA A 75 2.84 0.28 -8.29
N TYR A 76 3.87 0.94 -7.73
CA TYR A 76 4.01 1.08 -6.28
C TYR A 76 2.85 1.85 -5.66
N ILE A 77 2.44 2.98 -6.25
CA ILE A 77 1.31 3.77 -5.74
C ILE A 77 0.00 2.96 -5.77
N ALA A 78 -0.21 2.16 -6.82
CA ALA A 78 -1.38 1.28 -6.90
C ALA A 78 -1.38 0.21 -5.80
N SER A 79 -0.21 -0.38 -5.51
CA SER A 79 -0.04 -1.36 -4.44
C SER A 79 -0.33 -0.75 -3.06
N GLU A 80 0.27 0.40 -2.74
CA GLU A 80 0.02 1.11 -1.48
C GLU A 80 -1.45 1.52 -1.35
N SER A 81 -2.08 1.96 -2.43
CA SER A 81 -3.52 2.29 -2.43
C SER A 81 -4.39 1.07 -2.13
N GLY A 82 -4.01 -0.12 -2.61
CA GLY A 82 -4.70 -1.37 -2.28
C GLY A 82 -4.60 -1.72 -0.79
N TRP A 83 -3.40 -1.56 -0.20
CA TRP A 83 -3.20 -1.72 1.24
C TRP A 83 -4.01 -0.72 2.06
N ILE A 84 -4.06 0.54 1.64
CA ILE A 84 -4.89 1.57 2.28
C ILE A 84 -6.36 1.15 2.30
N VAL A 85 -6.91 0.67 1.18
CA VAL A 85 -8.30 0.20 1.10
C VAL A 85 -8.54 -0.99 2.03
N ALA A 86 -7.61 -1.94 2.08
CA ALA A 86 -7.73 -3.13 2.92
C ALA A 86 -7.64 -2.81 4.43
N GLU A 87 -6.68 -1.98 4.83
CA GLU A 87 -6.43 -1.66 6.24
C GLU A 87 -7.42 -0.62 6.79
N ILE A 88 -7.67 0.46 6.05
CA ILE A 88 -8.63 1.49 6.49
C ILE A 88 -10.06 0.97 6.36
N GLY A 89 -10.36 0.13 5.36
CA GLY A 89 -11.67 -0.50 5.22
C GLY A 89 -12.02 -1.45 6.37
N ARG A 90 -11.01 -1.97 7.08
CA ARG A 90 -11.17 -2.85 8.24
C ARG A 90 -11.32 -2.09 9.56
N GLN A 91 -11.02 -0.79 9.60
CA GLN A 91 -11.27 0.03 10.78
C GLN A 91 -12.77 0.03 11.12
N PRO A 92 -13.17 -0.01 12.40
CA PRO A 92 -12.36 0.10 13.62
C PRO A 92 -11.85 -1.23 14.19
N TRP A 93 -11.83 -2.31 13.40
CA TRP A 93 -11.54 -3.66 13.89
C TRP A 93 -10.08 -4.07 13.69
N THR A 94 -9.46 -4.64 14.72
CA THR A 94 -8.19 -5.39 14.61
C THR A 94 -8.47 -6.86 14.26
N ILE A 95 -9.49 -7.44 14.88
CA ILE A 95 -10.08 -8.71 14.46
C ILE A 95 -11.57 -8.44 14.30
N GLN A 96 -12.09 -8.71 13.10
CA GLN A 96 -13.47 -8.44 12.74
C GLN A 96 -14.44 -8.96 13.81
N ASP A 97 -15.32 -8.09 14.29
CA ASP A 97 -16.36 -8.33 15.31
C ASP A 97 -15.87 -8.80 16.70
N LEU A 98 -14.57 -9.00 16.88
CA LEU A 98 -13.99 -9.57 18.10
C LEU A 98 -13.14 -8.58 18.88
N LEU A 99 -12.17 -7.94 18.21
CA LEU A 99 -11.19 -7.07 18.86
C LEU A 99 -11.16 -5.72 18.14
N PRO A 100 -11.71 -4.65 18.74
CA PRO A 100 -11.59 -3.31 18.18
C PRO A 100 -10.19 -2.73 18.43
N VAL A 101 -9.79 -1.78 17.57
CA VAL A 101 -8.47 -1.15 17.61
C VAL A 101 -8.22 -0.44 18.95
N SER A 102 -9.24 0.21 19.52
CA SER A 102 -9.14 0.89 20.82
C SER A 102 -8.77 -0.05 21.97
N ALA A 103 -9.20 -1.31 21.92
CA ALA A 103 -8.89 -2.32 22.92
C ALA A 103 -7.57 -3.07 22.63
N ALA A 104 -7.02 -2.92 21.43
CA ALA A 104 -5.79 -3.60 21.01
C ALA A 104 -4.51 -2.78 21.28
N ILE A 105 -4.63 -1.56 21.81
CA ILE A 105 -3.49 -0.66 22.07
C ILE A 105 -2.83 -1.04 23.41
N SER A 106 -1.50 -1.16 23.40
CA SER A 106 -0.70 -1.38 24.61
C SER A 106 -0.63 -0.12 25.48
N ASP A 107 -0.64 -0.30 26.80
CA ASP A 107 -0.50 0.78 27.77
C ASP A 107 0.97 1.23 27.89
N ILE A 108 1.41 2.06 26.96
CA ILE A 108 2.78 2.58 26.86
C ILE A 108 2.73 4.10 26.75
N GLU A 109 3.71 4.79 27.36
CA GLU A 109 3.83 6.23 27.26
C GLU A 109 3.99 6.70 25.80
N ALA A 110 3.19 7.70 25.41
CA ALA A 110 3.20 8.27 24.07
C ALA A 110 4.60 8.76 23.64
N GLY A 111 5.42 9.22 24.59
CA GLY A 111 6.80 9.65 24.35
C GLY A 111 7.71 8.51 23.85
N SER A 112 7.58 7.30 24.41
CA SER A 112 8.34 6.13 23.96
C SER A 112 7.92 5.69 22.55
N VAL A 113 6.62 5.71 22.26
CA VAL A 113 6.09 5.38 20.93
C VAL A 113 6.56 6.39 19.88
N ALA A 114 6.49 7.69 20.17
CA ALA A 114 6.98 8.73 19.26
C ALA A 114 8.49 8.59 19.00
N THR A 115 9.28 8.34 20.05
CA THR A 115 10.73 8.17 19.92
C THR A 115 11.09 7.00 19.01
N THR A 116 10.49 5.83 19.25
CA THR A 116 10.72 4.64 18.42
C THR A 116 10.22 4.83 16.99
N PHE A 117 9.09 5.49 16.79
CA PHE A 117 8.59 5.87 15.47
C PHE A 117 9.62 6.70 14.69
N PHE A 118 10.19 7.76 15.28
CA PHE A 118 11.19 8.59 14.60
C PHE A 118 12.50 7.86 14.35
N ILE A 119 12.92 6.95 15.24
CA ILE A 119 14.08 6.08 15.02
C ILE A 119 13.85 5.19 13.78
N PHE A 120 12.71 4.50 13.70
CA PHE A 120 12.38 3.65 12.55
C PHE A 120 12.19 4.47 11.28
N LEU A 121 11.57 5.66 11.36
CA LEU A 121 11.42 6.58 10.24
C LEU A 121 12.79 6.97 9.67
N ALA A 122 13.73 7.39 10.51
CA ALA A 122 15.07 7.76 10.09
C ALA A 122 15.83 6.57 9.49
N LEU A 123 15.73 5.40 10.12
CA LEU A 123 16.36 4.16 9.65
C LEU A 123 15.85 3.74 8.28
N PHE A 124 14.53 3.61 8.10
CA PHE A 124 13.93 3.18 6.84
C PHE A 124 14.11 4.21 5.73
N THR A 125 14.07 5.51 6.05
CA THR A 125 14.35 6.57 5.08
C THR A 125 15.80 6.49 4.59
N THR A 126 16.75 6.27 5.49
CA THR A 126 18.17 6.11 5.14
C THR A 126 18.37 4.86 4.28
N MET A 127 17.74 3.75 4.65
CA MET A 127 17.81 2.49 3.90
C MET A 127 17.27 2.66 2.48
N LEU A 128 16.11 3.30 2.33
CA LEU A 128 15.51 3.62 1.02
C LEU A 128 16.44 4.50 0.18
N ALA A 129 17.06 5.53 0.77
CA ALA A 129 17.98 6.40 0.06
C ALA A 129 19.23 5.66 -0.44
N VAL A 130 19.77 4.76 0.37
CA VAL A 130 20.92 3.91 0.00
C VAL A 130 20.53 2.94 -1.11
N GLU A 131 19.38 2.28 -0.99
CA GLU A 131 18.88 1.34 -1.99
C GLU A 131 18.67 2.00 -3.35
N ILE A 132 17.98 3.15 -3.40
CA ILE A 132 17.80 3.93 -4.63
C ILE A 132 19.14 4.34 -5.23
N SER A 133 20.09 4.78 -4.38
CA SER A 133 21.43 5.18 -4.84
C SER A 133 22.19 4.00 -5.47
N ILE A 134 22.11 2.81 -4.86
CA ILE A 134 22.72 1.59 -5.39
C ILE A 134 22.04 1.18 -6.70
N LEU A 135 20.71 1.12 -6.74
CA LEU A 135 19.94 0.77 -7.94
C LEU A 135 20.29 1.70 -9.11
N VAL A 136 20.28 3.01 -8.91
CA VAL A 136 20.63 3.99 -9.95
C VAL A 136 22.08 3.83 -10.40
N LYS A 137 23.01 3.55 -9.47
CA LYS A 137 24.42 3.33 -9.80
C LYS A 137 24.60 2.06 -10.65
N GLN A 138 23.90 0.98 -10.32
CA GLN A 138 23.96 -0.27 -11.09
C GLN A 138 23.29 -0.13 -12.47
N ILE A 139 22.13 0.52 -12.55
CA ILE A 139 21.44 0.79 -13.81
C ILE A 139 22.33 1.61 -14.76
N LYS A 140 23.09 2.59 -14.23
CA LYS A 140 24.05 3.39 -15.02
C LYS A 140 25.29 2.62 -15.47
N LYS A 141 25.76 1.65 -14.68
CA LYS A 141 26.93 0.84 -15.04
C LYS A 141 26.64 0.00 -16.29
N GLY A 142 25.39 -0.37 -16.52
CA GLY A 142 24.98 -1.23 -17.64
C GLY A 142 25.49 -2.68 -17.46
N PRO A 143 25.09 -3.60 -18.37
CA PRO A 143 25.61 -4.95 -18.35
C PRO A 143 27.12 -4.94 -18.69
N GLU A 144 27.91 -5.64 -17.89
CA GLU A 144 29.27 -6.01 -18.29
C GLU A 144 29.13 -7.03 -19.42
N TYR A 145 29.48 -6.62 -20.64
CA TYR A 145 29.64 -7.53 -21.75
C TYR A 145 31.03 -8.18 -21.59
N GLU A 146 31.07 -9.48 -21.29
CA GLU A 146 32.25 -10.30 -21.58
C GLU A 146 32.50 -10.37 -23.08
#